data_AF-A0A5C6A8Q1-F1
#
_entry.id   AF-A0A5C6A8Q1-F1
#
_cell.length_a   1.000
_cell.length_b   1.000
_cell.length_c   1.000
_cell.angle_alpha   90.00
_cell.angle_beta   90.00
_cell.angle_gamma   90.00
#
_symmetry.space_group_name_H-M   'P 1'
#
loop_
_entity.id
_entity.type
_entity.pdbx_description
1 polymer ?
#
loop_
_entity_poly.entity_id
_entity_poly.type
_entity_poly.pdbx_seq_one_letter_code
_entity_poly.pdbx_strand_id
1 'polypeptide(L)'
;MTQTEPMMALTDAIRAATGLERDRTTGQRWMRDGMQTYLVGGRRCTTPKDVLDYIRRKTEESPVAASVQASRSPAKRQRDQSRASRQLESLGA
;
A
#
# COMPACT_ATOMS: atom_id res chain seq x y z
N MET A 1 -12.31 24.98 -12.87
CA MET A 1 -12.13 23.89 -13.86
C MET A 1 -12.05 22.59 -13.10
N THR A 2 -13.07 21.74 -13.12
CA THR A 2 -13.06 20.47 -12.40
C THR A 2 -12.30 19.47 -13.28
N GLN A 3 -11.05 19.20 -12.94
CA GLN A 3 -10.23 18.24 -13.66
C GLN A 3 -10.81 16.85 -13.42
N THR A 4 -11.39 16.23 -14.46
CA THR A 4 -11.90 14.86 -14.38
C THR A 4 -10.72 13.92 -14.23
N GLU A 5 -10.62 13.24 -13.08
CA GLU A 5 -9.56 12.26 -12.85
C GLU A 5 -9.69 11.10 -13.87
N PRO A 6 -8.59 10.61 -14.46
CA PRO A 6 -8.64 9.52 -15.42
C PRO A 6 -9.06 8.23 -14.71
N MET A 7 -10.16 7.62 -15.16
CA MET A 7 -10.58 6.31 -14.68
C MET A 7 -9.75 5.21 -15.32
N MET A 8 -9.25 4.29 -14.50
CA MET A 8 -8.43 3.15 -14.92
C MET A 8 -9.09 1.84 -14.51
N ALA A 9 -8.67 0.73 -15.12
CA ALA A 9 -9.09 -0.58 -14.65
C ALA A 9 -8.67 -0.76 -13.18
N LEU A 10 -9.48 -1.46 -12.41
CA LEU A 10 -9.27 -1.64 -10.97
C LEU A 10 -7.85 -2.13 -10.63
N THR A 11 -7.37 -3.14 -11.33
CA THR A 11 -6.04 -3.71 -11.10
C THR A 11 -4.93 -2.67 -11.35
N ASP A 12 -5.03 -1.89 -12.42
CA ASP A 12 -4.05 -0.86 -12.77
C ASP A 12 -4.04 0.27 -11.73
N ALA A 13 -5.21 0.68 -11.26
CA ALA A 13 -5.32 1.69 -10.20
C ALA A 13 -4.70 1.23 -8.89
N ILE A 14 -4.87 -0.05 -8.50
CA ILE A 14 -4.23 -0.59 -7.29
C ILE A 14 -2.71 -0.63 -7.44
N ARG A 15 -2.23 -1.07 -8.61
CA ARG A 15 -0.79 -1.08 -8.91
C ARG A 15 -0.22 0.35 -8.86
N ALA A 16 -0.89 1.31 -9.48
CA ALA A 16 -0.47 2.71 -9.50
C ALA A 16 -0.48 3.35 -8.10
N ALA A 17 -1.49 3.05 -7.27
CA ALA A 17 -1.63 3.62 -5.93
C ALA A 17 -0.68 3.00 -4.90
N THR A 18 -0.41 1.69 -4.99
CA THR A 18 0.30 0.96 -3.92
C THR A 18 1.68 0.45 -4.32
N GLY A 19 2.00 0.43 -5.61
CA GLY A 19 3.18 -0.25 -6.15
C GLY A 19 3.10 -1.77 -6.07
N LEU A 20 1.97 -2.33 -5.63
CA LEU A 20 1.76 -3.78 -5.49
C LEU A 20 0.89 -4.31 -6.62
N GLU A 21 1.32 -5.39 -7.25
CA GLU A 21 0.41 -6.22 -8.04
C GLU A 21 -0.52 -6.98 -7.09
N ARG A 22 -1.67 -6.37 -6.80
CA ARG A 22 -2.78 -7.06 -6.13
C ARG A 22 -3.59 -7.81 -7.17
N ASP A 23 -3.96 -9.03 -6.82
CA ASP A 23 -4.77 -9.88 -7.67
C ASP A 23 -6.24 -9.37 -7.75
N ARG A 24 -6.95 -9.81 -8.77
CA ARG A 24 -8.35 -9.43 -9.02
C ARG A 24 -9.28 -9.74 -7.84
N THR A 25 -8.99 -10.78 -7.06
CA THR A 25 -9.78 -11.19 -5.89
C THR A 25 -9.66 -10.15 -4.78
N THR A 26 -8.46 -9.61 -4.54
CA THR A 26 -8.25 -8.52 -3.58
C THR A 26 -9.08 -7.29 -3.97
N GLY A 27 -9.03 -6.88 -5.24
CA GLY A 27 -9.84 -5.76 -5.73
C GLY A 27 -11.35 -6.01 -5.59
N GLN A 28 -11.82 -7.23 -5.89
CA GLN A 28 -13.23 -7.60 -5.69
C GLN A 28 -13.65 -7.59 -4.22
N ARG A 29 -12.77 -7.98 -3.31
CA ARG A 29 -13.03 -7.89 -1.88
C ARG A 29 -13.19 -6.43 -1.44
N TRP A 30 -12.31 -5.54 -1.88
CA TRP A 30 -12.41 -4.11 -1.55
C TRP A 30 -13.69 -3.49 -2.10
N MET A 31 -14.10 -3.84 -3.33
CA MET A 31 -15.40 -3.41 -3.87
C MET A 31 -16.58 -3.86 -3.00
N ARG A 32 -16.57 -5.11 -2.52
CA ARG A 32 -17.62 -5.64 -1.64
C ARG A 32 -17.62 -4.97 -0.27
N ASP A 33 -16.45 -4.54 0.18
CA ASP A 33 -16.22 -3.86 1.46
C ASP A 33 -16.41 -2.33 1.36
N GLY A 34 -17.04 -1.85 0.29
CA GLY A 34 -17.44 -0.45 0.13
C GLY A 34 -16.36 0.47 -0.44
N MET A 35 -15.43 -0.04 -1.24
CA MET A 35 -14.55 0.79 -2.07
C MET A 35 -15.34 1.37 -3.26
N GLN A 36 -15.17 2.67 -3.49
CA GLN A 36 -15.82 3.38 -4.59
C GLN A 36 -15.35 2.82 -5.94
N THR A 37 -16.29 2.56 -6.85
CA THR A 37 -16.00 2.15 -8.23
C THR A 37 -17.05 2.70 -9.19
N TYR A 38 -16.72 2.74 -10.47
CA TYR A 38 -17.54 3.28 -11.55
C TYR A 38 -17.71 2.24 -12.67
N LEU A 39 -18.86 2.25 -13.33
CA LEU A 39 -19.10 1.42 -14.52
C LEU A 39 -18.79 2.22 -15.78
N VAL A 40 -17.79 1.77 -16.54
CA VAL A 40 -17.33 2.39 -17.79
C VAL A 40 -17.30 1.32 -18.88
N GLY A 41 -18.16 1.45 -19.89
CA GLY A 41 -18.21 0.48 -20.99
C GLY A 41 -18.42 -0.96 -20.52
N GLY A 42 -19.21 -1.17 -19.45
CA GLY A 42 -19.46 -2.48 -18.86
C GLY A 42 -18.33 -3.03 -17.98
N ARG A 43 -17.24 -2.28 -17.78
CA ARG A 43 -16.13 -2.65 -16.90
C ARG A 43 -16.17 -1.82 -15.62
N ARG A 44 -15.78 -2.44 -14.51
CA ARG A 44 -15.60 -1.74 -13.23
C ARG A 44 -14.22 -1.07 -13.21
N CYS A 45 -14.24 0.24 -13.07
CA CYS A 45 -13.08 1.11 -13.03
C CYS A 45 -13.03 1.85 -11.69
N THR A 46 -11.87 2.37 -11.34
CA THR A 46 -11.66 3.21 -10.16
C THR A 46 -10.57 4.22 -10.45
N THR A 47 -10.46 5.26 -9.63
CA THR A 47 -9.30 6.15 -9.65
C THR A 47 -8.23 5.65 -8.66
N PRO A 48 -6.95 5.97 -8.87
CA PRO A 48 -5.91 5.73 -7.87
C PRO A 48 -6.21 6.40 -6.53
N LYS A 49 -6.86 7.57 -6.54
CA LYS A 49 -7.26 8.30 -5.33
C LYS A 49 -8.26 7.51 -4.50
N ASP A 50 -9.31 6.96 -5.11
CA ASP A 50 -10.30 6.12 -4.40
C ASP A 50 -9.64 4.92 -3.70
N VAL A 51 -8.61 4.33 -4.32
CA VAL A 51 -7.84 3.23 -3.74
C VAL A 51 -7.05 3.69 -2.52
N LEU A 52 -6.36 4.83 -2.62
CA LEU A 52 -5.62 5.41 -1.49
C LEU A 52 -6.53 5.80 -0.34
N ASP A 53 -7.67 6.43 -0.62
CA ASP A 53 -8.65 6.83 0.39
C ASP A 53 -9.25 5.61 1.08
N TYR A 54 -9.55 4.53 0.33
CA TYR A 54 -10.00 3.27 0.91
C TYR A 54 -8.95 2.67 1.84
N ILE A 55 -7.69 2.59 1.41
CA ILE A 55 -6.59 2.05 2.23
C ILE A 55 -6.41 2.91 3.48
N ARG A 56 -6.40 4.22 3.33
CA ARG A 56 -6.27 5.17 4.44
C ARG A 56 -7.38 4.96 5.46
N ARG A 57 -8.64 4.91 5.02
CA ARG A 57 -9.79 4.62 5.90
C ARG A 57 -9.61 3.30 6.63
N LYS A 58 -9.24 2.22 5.94
CA LYS A 58 -9.01 0.90 6.56
C LYS A 58 -7.80 0.86 7.51
N THR A 59 -6.82 1.73 7.30
CA THR A 59 -5.63 1.85 8.15
C THR A 59 -5.96 2.67 9.41
N GLU A 60 -6.76 3.73 9.28
CA GLU A 60 -7.22 4.57 10.39
C GLU A 60 -8.27 3.86 11.26
N GLU A 61 -9.14 3.02 10.67
CA GLU A 61 -10.10 2.18 11.39
C GLU A 61 -9.46 1.02 12.17
N SER A 62 -8.18 0.70 11.92
CA SER A 62 -7.48 -0.41 12.55
C SER A 62 -6.37 0.08 13.49
N PRO A 63 -6.56 0.05 14.83
CA PRO A 63 -5.55 0.50 15.79
C PRO A 63 -4.22 -0.28 15.73
N VAL A 64 -4.16 -1.41 15.01
CA VAL A 64 -2.94 -2.20 14.80
C VAL A 64 -2.08 -1.65 13.64
N ALA A 65 -2.67 -0.97 12.66
CA ALA A 65 -1.96 -0.57 11.44
C ALA A 65 -1.03 0.65 11.66
N ALA A 66 -1.37 1.54 12.60
CA ALA A 66 -0.48 2.61 13.06
C ALA A 66 0.83 2.06 13.65
N SER A 67 0.78 0.92 14.34
CA SER A 67 1.97 0.27 14.92
C SER A 67 2.88 -0.39 13.88
N VAL A 68 2.35 -0.86 12.75
CA VAL A 68 3.15 -1.46 11.66
C VAL A 68 3.86 -0.37 10.82
N GLN A 69 3.21 0.77 10.59
CA GLN A 69 3.87 1.94 9.96
C GLN A 69 4.90 2.59 10.90
N ALA A 70 4.64 2.68 12.20
CA ALA A 70 5.62 3.13 13.18
C ALA A 70 6.82 2.16 13.33
N SER A 71 6.65 0.88 12.95
CA SER A 71 7.74 -0.12 12.96
C SER A 71 8.72 0.01 11.77
N ARG A 72 8.50 0.95 10.86
CA ARG A 72 9.52 1.48 9.93
C ARG A 72 10.32 2.66 10.53
N SER A 73 10.31 2.82 11.84
CA SER A 73 11.25 3.65 12.58
C SER A 73 12.70 3.14 12.41
N PRO A 74 13.73 4.01 12.49
CA PRO A 74 15.16 3.71 12.22
C PRO A 74 15.79 2.61 13.10
N ALA A 75 15.06 2.00 14.03
CA ALA A 75 15.53 0.96 14.94
C ALA A 75 16.03 -0.32 14.24
N LYS A 76 15.63 -0.58 12.97
CA LYS A 76 16.25 -1.66 12.18
C LYS A 76 17.67 -1.34 11.72
N ARG A 77 18.07 -0.06 11.62
CA ARG A 77 19.47 0.30 11.28
C ARG A 77 20.44 -0.01 12.41
N GLN A 78 20.04 0.15 13.67
CA GLN A 78 20.93 -0.09 14.80
C GLN A 78 21.28 -1.57 14.98
N ARG A 79 20.33 -2.48 14.73
CA ARG A 79 20.58 -3.93 14.89
C ARG A 79 21.45 -4.50 13.77
N ASP A 80 21.33 -3.97 12.55
CA ASP A 80 22.24 -4.29 11.44
C ASP A 80 23.65 -3.69 11.66
N GLN A 81 23.75 -2.46 12.18
CA GLN A 81 25.04 -1.86 12.55
C GLN A 81 25.78 -2.68 13.61
N SER A 82 25.11 -3.11 14.68
CA SER A 82 25.77 -3.95 15.70
C SER A 82 26.25 -5.30 15.15
N ARG A 83 25.64 -5.82 14.08
CA ARG A 83 26.07 -7.07 13.45
C ARG A 83 27.24 -6.85 12.49
N ALA A 84 27.22 -5.76 11.71
CA ALA A 84 28.32 -5.35 10.84
C ALA A 84 29.59 -5.02 11.63
N SER A 85 29.48 -4.34 12.77
CA SER A 85 30.63 -4.02 13.63
C SER A 85 31.28 -5.28 14.23
N ARG A 86 30.51 -6.31 14.60
CA ARG A 86 31.06 -7.57 15.10
C ARG A 86 31.70 -8.44 14.02
N GLN A 87 31.31 -8.31 12.75
CA GLN A 87 31.96 -9.03 11.66
C GLN A 87 33.32 -8.43 11.28
N LEU A 88 33.50 -7.12 11.42
CA LEU A 88 34.80 -6.47 11.15
C LEU A 88 35.86 -6.87 12.17
N GLU A 89 35.51 -7.08 13.44
CA GLU A 89 36.43 -7.62 14.44
C GLU A 89 36.81 -9.09 14.18
N SER A 90 35.91 -9.88 13.59
CA SER A 90 36.15 -11.31 13.29
C SER A 90 37.06 -11.56 12.08
N LEU A 91 37.30 -10.55 11.23
CA LEU A 91 38.08 -10.69 10.00
C LEU A 91 39.52 -10.15 10.12
N GLY A 92 39.93 -9.75 11.32
CA GLY A 92 41.24 -9.13 11.59
C GLY A 92 41.94 -9.65 12.85
N ALA A 93 41.74 -10.93 13.21
CA ALA A 93 42.49 -11.64 14.25
C ALA A 93 43.18 -12.88 13.67
#